data_AF-A0A512HQX2-F1
#
_entry.id   AF-A0A512HQX2-F1
#
_cell.length_a   1.000
_cell.length_b   1.000
_cell.length_c   1.000
_cell.angle_alpha   90.00
_cell.angle_beta   90.00
_cell.angle_gamma   90.00
#
_symmetry.space_group_name_H-M   'P 1'
#
loop_
_entity.id
_entity.type
_entity.pdbx_description
1 polymer ?
#
loop_
_entity_poly.entity_id
_entity_poly.type
_entity_poly.pdbx_seq_one_letter_code
_entity_poly.pdbx_strand_id
1 'polypeptide(L)'
;MKVEQIWWREISAEDFHVMEKSGRGLRGRSVLEIPQVPGLLEFLGQDRRLAADQWQDVRIVPHVIGESEAAAPLVFRAQRRQGGYELTAQNRHDERHERHPAWLPGRGGWPSHLRVPHSVDDAKSILADIGGMHVYVARAESGQYFAGTTTGTATPVGWPSSCRPLFSGVGSGVITPGSGSVKALTPLARKILDAFRDRKSVLVYGPPATGKTHAVAQVRQILDEAWTSGESIDIDPSRPEQPFVSGFESSPIATPVITDWVTFHQDYGYEDFIVGLRPTGEGIRLAPFAGRLLDLAIRLDRQGNGASLLVIDEINRGNVPKILGDFMTYMDDSYRRAADGSSRQAIPVNLPKVQRSPTGDPVTEPIWLISGDSYMLPQPWFFPHDMHILATMNSVDRAVAPLDSAIGRRFERIDAYADLDFLAEHLGVSLEVATAPDIDAESWTPQAAAVALLAYLNDEITERLGQDYELGHLYFWKIATWEDLKRVWDHDIWPQIRDRFGARPDQLADLLRVNARNAPQNYPFRTRTLTGRALAVDPLMRRSDEDTAITLDFLVRG
;
A
#
# COMPACT_ATOMS: atom_id res chain seq x y z
N MET A 1 4.96 -17.72 2.10
CA MET A 1 6.01 -16.68 2.17
C MET A 1 5.87 -15.78 0.97
N LYS A 2 5.95 -14.45 1.11
CA LYS A 2 5.80 -13.55 -0.04
C LYS A 2 6.97 -13.66 -1.02
N VAL A 3 6.66 -13.75 -2.30
CA VAL A 3 7.62 -13.82 -3.39
C VAL A 3 7.91 -12.41 -3.91
N GLU A 4 9.17 -12.04 -3.90
CA GLU A 4 9.68 -10.77 -4.41
C GLU A 4 9.81 -10.82 -5.94
N GLN A 5 10.41 -11.88 -6.47
CA GLN A 5 10.66 -12.12 -7.89
C GLN A 5 10.78 -13.62 -8.19
N ILE A 6 10.41 -14.05 -9.40
CA ILE A 6 10.56 -15.42 -9.91
C ILE A 6 11.34 -15.36 -11.21
N TRP A 7 12.55 -15.89 -11.23
CA TRP A 7 13.26 -16.17 -12.47
C TRP A 7 12.79 -17.52 -13.02
N TRP A 8 12.58 -17.61 -14.33
CA TRP A 8 12.20 -18.86 -14.99
C TRP A 8 12.86 -19.02 -16.35
N ARG A 9 12.99 -20.28 -16.78
CA ARG A 9 13.52 -20.66 -18.09
C ARG A 9 12.82 -21.90 -18.63
N GLU A 10 12.42 -21.84 -19.90
CA GLU A 10 12.01 -22.98 -20.70
C GLU A 10 13.23 -23.81 -21.13
N ILE A 11 13.15 -25.13 -20.96
CA ILE A 11 14.19 -26.05 -21.37
C ILE A 11 13.95 -26.46 -22.82
N SER A 12 14.88 -26.08 -23.71
CA SER A 12 14.82 -26.46 -25.12
C SER A 12 15.06 -27.96 -25.33
N ALA A 13 14.69 -28.50 -26.49
CA ALA A 13 14.97 -29.90 -26.82
C ALA A 13 16.48 -30.22 -26.85
N GLU A 14 17.31 -29.24 -27.24
CA GLU A 14 18.77 -29.38 -27.21
C GLU A 14 19.30 -29.38 -25.78
N ASP A 15 18.85 -28.44 -24.95
CA ASP A 15 19.19 -28.39 -23.52
C ASP A 15 18.79 -29.70 -22.84
N PHE A 16 17.55 -30.16 -23.02
CA PHE A 16 17.03 -31.40 -22.44
C PHE A 16 17.84 -32.62 -22.88
N HIS A 17 18.16 -32.73 -24.18
CA HIS A 17 18.99 -33.83 -24.67
C HIS A 17 20.37 -33.83 -24.01
N VAL A 18 21.05 -32.67 -23.94
CA VAL A 18 22.39 -32.57 -23.34
C VAL A 18 22.38 -32.79 -21.82
N MET A 19 21.34 -32.31 -21.14
CA MET A 19 21.10 -32.46 -19.71
C MET A 19 20.93 -33.94 -19.33
N GLU A 20 20.19 -34.72 -20.13
CA GLU A 20 19.79 -36.08 -19.77
C GLU A 20 20.69 -37.19 -20.35
N LYS A 21 21.52 -36.85 -21.36
CA LYS A 21 22.40 -37.80 -22.06
C LYS A 21 23.50 -38.37 -21.16
N SER A 22 23.56 -39.70 -21.11
CA SER A 22 24.65 -40.45 -20.48
C SER A 22 25.76 -40.75 -21.50
N GLY A 23 26.99 -40.27 -21.28
CA GLY A 23 28.12 -40.60 -22.16
C GLY A 23 29.47 -40.10 -21.66
N ARG A 24 30.53 -40.90 -21.86
CA ARG A 24 31.92 -40.50 -21.56
C ARG A 24 32.32 -39.34 -22.49
N GLY A 25 32.58 -38.17 -21.92
CA GLY A 25 33.14 -37.01 -22.65
C GLY A 25 32.29 -35.73 -22.63
N LEU A 26 31.13 -35.72 -21.99
CA LEU A 26 30.26 -34.52 -21.85
C LEU A 26 30.76 -33.48 -20.83
N ARG A 27 32.04 -33.55 -20.45
CA ARG A 27 32.69 -32.70 -19.44
C ARG A 27 32.46 -31.23 -19.78
N GLY A 28 31.64 -30.55 -18.96
CA GLY A 28 31.39 -29.11 -19.08
C GLY A 28 30.52 -28.65 -20.26
N ARG A 29 29.80 -29.56 -20.95
CA ARG A 29 28.97 -29.19 -22.13
C ARG A 29 27.50 -28.88 -21.81
N SER A 30 27.01 -29.26 -20.64
CA SER A 30 25.63 -28.96 -20.22
C SER A 30 25.60 -27.61 -19.50
N VAL A 31 25.41 -26.57 -20.29
CA VAL A 31 25.31 -25.20 -19.81
C VAL A 31 23.95 -24.67 -20.23
N LEU A 32 23.22 -24.07 -19.29
CA LEU A 32 22.02 -23.30 -19.61
C LEU A 32 22.43 -21.83 -19.80
N GLU A 33 22.44 -21.37 -21.04
CA GLU A 33 22.73 -19.98 -21.39
C GLU A 33 21.55 -19.06 -21.05
N ILE A 34 21.73 -18.12 -20.14
CA ILE A 34 20.70 -17.19 -19.70
C ILE A 34 20.92 -15.84 -20.39
N PRO A 35 20.14 -15.51 -21.42
CA PRO A 35 20.25 -14.20 -22.07
C PRO A 35 19.89 -13.10 -21.06
N GLN A 36 20.41 -11.88 -21.27
CA GLN A 36 19.93 -10.74 -20.50
C GLN A 36 18.46 -10.51 -20.81
N VAL A 37 17.65 -10.54 -19.76
CA VAL A 37 16.22 -10.22 -19.80
C VAL A 37 15.92 -9.11 -18.78
N PRO A 38 14.88 -8.29 -19.00
CA PRO A 38 14.45 -7.30 -18.00
C PRO A 38 14.26 -7.95 -16.63
N GLY A 39 14.81 -7.33 -15.58
CA GLY A 39 14.72 -7.83 -14.20
C GLY A 39 15.79 -8.83 -13.76
N LEU A 40 16.57 -9.43 -14.68
CA LEU A 40 17.57 -10.46 -14.31
C LEU A 40 18.66 -9.95 -13.37
N LEU A 41 19.23 -8.78 -13.65
CA LEU A 41 20.29 -8.21 -12.79
C LEU A 41 19.76 -7.89 -11.38
N GLU A 42 18.53 -7.39 -11.29
CA GLU A 42 17.87 -7.09 -10.02
C GLU A 42 17.60 -8.37 -9.21
N PHE A 43 17.11 -9.42 -9.87
CA PHE A 43 16.91 -10.74 -9.26
C PHE A 43 18.19 -11.29 -8.64
N LEU A 44 19.32 -11.11 -9.34
CA LEU A 44 20.66 -11.51 -8.91
C LEU A 44 21.32 -10.51 -7.95
N GLY A 45 20.65 -9.41 -7.57
CA GLY A 45 21.18 -8.40 -6.66
C GLY A 45 22.34 -7.56 -7.24
N GLN A 46 22.43 -7.46 -8.57
CA GLN A 46 23.45 -6.69 -9.29
C GLN A 46 22.95 -5.29 -9.65
N ASP A 47 23.84 -4.30 -9.59
CA ASP A 47 23.51 -2.93 -10.01
C ASP A 47 23.29 -2.87 -11.54
N ARG A 48 22.09 -2.43 -11.93
CA ARG A 48 21.66 -2.29 -13.33
C ARG A 48 22.49 -1.27 -14.13
N ARG A 49 23.27 -0.41 -13.46
CA ARG A 49 24.10 0.62 -14.09
C ARG A 49 25.48 0.09 -14.52
N LEU A 50 25.88 -1.09 -14.06
CA LEU A 50 27.19 -1.67 -14.38
C LEU A 50 27.23 -2.21 -15.81
N ALA A 51 28.34 -1.95 -16.51
CA ALA A 51 28.60 -2.52 -17.82
C ALA A 51 28.84 -4.04 -17.74
N ALA A 52 28.56 -4.77 -18.83
CA ALA A 52 28.58 -6.23 -18.84
C ALA A 52 29.95 -6.85 -18.50
N ASP A 53 31.04 -6.14 -18.77
CA ASP A 53 32.40 -6.53 -18.42
C ASP A 53 32.70 -6.43 -16.92
N GLN A 54 31.89 -5.67 -16.17
CA GLN A 54 31.99 -5.49 -14.72
C GLN A 54 31.10 -6.47 -13.94
N TRP A 55 30.30 -7.31 -14.61
CA TRP A 55 29.42 -8.26 -13.95
C TRP A 55 30.21 -9.36 -13.22
N GLN A 56 29.69 -9.73 -12.04
CA GLN A 56 30.29 -10.72 -11.15
C GLN A 56 29.53 -12.06 -11.21
N ASP A 57 30.21 -13.16 -10.90
CA ASP A 57 29.54 -14.45 -10.73
C ASP A 57 28.67 -14.40 -9.47
N VAL A 58 27.42 -14.81 -9.58
CA VAL A 58 26.45 -14.76 -8.48
C VAL A 58 26.15 -16.18 -8.01
N ARG A 59 26.33 -16.43 -6.72
CA ARG A 59 25.99 -17.70 -6.07
C ARG A 59 24.77 -17.53 -5.18
N ILE A 60 23.71 -18.27 -5.48
CA ILE A 60 22.51 -18.37 -4.63
C ILE A 60 22.36 -19.81 -4.13
N VAL A 61 21.63 -20.01 -3.03
CA VAL A 61 21.40 -21.34 -2.43
C VAL A 61 19.90 -21.58 -2.28
N PRO A 62 19.21 -22.01 -3.35
CA PRO A 62 17.78 -22.29 -3.26
C PRO A 62 17.47 -23.58 -2.50
N HIS A 63 16.38 -23.54 -1.74
CA HIS A 63 15.74 -24.72 -1.17
C HIS A 63 14.88 -25.43 -2.22
N VAL A 64 14.71 -26.74 -2.07
CA VAL A 64 13.91 -27.56 -2.99
C VAL A 64 12.43 -27.47 -2.62
N ILE A 65 11.59 -27.13 -3.59
CA ILE A 65 10.13 -27.20 -3.40
C ILE A 65 9.70 -28.66 -3.22
N GLY A 66 8.93 -28.93 -2.18
CA GLY A 66 8.52 -30.26 -1.71
C GLY A 66 9.46 -30.88 -0.66
N GLU A 67 10.68 -30.35 -0.52
CA GLU A 67 11.72 -30.85 0.41
C GLU A 67 12.51 -29.66 0.97
N SER A 68 11.90 -28.84 1.83
CA SER A 68 12.49 -27.57 2.29
C SER A 68 13.85 -27.70 2.99
N GLU A 69 14.14 -28.86 3.58
CA GLU A 69 15.44 -29.16 4.21
C GLU A 69 16.56 -29.43 3.20
N ALA A 70 16.23 -29.75 1.94
CA ALA A 70 17.20 -29.93 0.87
C ALA A 70 17.48 -28.59 0.18
N ALA A 71 18.76 -28.18 0.13
CA ALA A 71 19.21 -26.99 -0.58
C ALA A 71 20.58 -27.24 -1.22
N ALA A 72 20.84 -26.64 -2.37
CA ALA A 72 22.13 -26.75 -3.05
C ALA A 72 22.49 -25.43 -3.76
N PRO A 73 23.78 -25.14 -3.99
CA PRO A 73 24.17 -23.90 -4.65
C PRO A 73 23.82 -23.90 -6.15
N LEU A 74 23.31 -22.77 -6.65
CA LEU A 74 23.29 -22.42 -8.06
C LEU A 74 24.25 -21.25 -8.31
N VAL A 75 25.16 -21.40 -9.28
CA VAL A 75 26.17 -20.39 -9.61
C VAL A 75 25.89 -19.85 -11.01
N PHE A 76 25.43 -18.61 -11.08
CA PHE A 76 25.26 -17.83 -12.30
C PHE A 76 26.60 -17.22 -12.68
N ARG A 77 27.25 -17.74 -13.71
CA ARG A 77 28.53 -17.21 -14.19
C ARG A 77 28.32 -16.11 -15.22
N ALA A 78 28.97 -14.97 -15.05
CA ALA A 78 28.78 -13.82 -15.93
C ALA A 78 29.49 -14.00 -17.28
N GLN A 79 28.74 -13.93 -18.38
CA GLN A 79 29.25 -13.94 -19.75
C GLN A 79 29.58 -12.51 -20.21
N ARG A 80 30.71 -11.99 -19.73
CA ARG A 80 31.17 -10.59 -19.89
C ARG A 80 31.24 -10.07 -21.33
N ARG A 81 31.42 -10.95 -22.32
CA ARG A 81 31.50 -10.60 -23.75
C ARG A 81 30.18 -10.69 -24.49
N GLN A 82 29.26 -11.54 -24.03
CA GLN A 82 28.00 -11.84 -24.71
C GLN A 82 26.80 -11.17 -24.03
N GLY A 83 26.98 -10.61 -22.83
CA GLY A 83 25.93 -9.89 -22.11
C GLY A 83 24.85 -10.82 -21.58
N GLY A 84 25.22 -11.79 -20.74
CA GLY A 84 24.30 -12.75 -20.14
C GLY A 84 24.93 -13.48 -18.95
N TYR A 85 24.23 -14.51 -18.47
CA TYR A 85 24.73 -15.44 -17.45
C TYR A 85 24.67 -16.87 -17.97
N GLU A 86 25.37 -17.78 -17.31
CA GLU A 86 25.23 -19.21 -17.58
C GLU A 86 25.12 -20.02 -16.28
N LEU A 87 24.32 -21.10 -16.32
CA LEU A 87 24.33 -22.12 -15.27
C LEU A 87 25.10 -23.34 -15.78
N THR A 88 26.24 -23.60 -15.16
CA THR A 88 27.06 -24.78 -15.44
C THR A 88 26.56 -26.01 -14.66
N ALA A 89 27.13 -27.19 -14.93
CA ALA A 89 26.85 -28.43 -14.19
C ALA A 89 25.40 -28.95 -14.28
N GLN A 90 24.77 -28.79 -15.44
CA GLN A 90 23.38 -29.21 -15.65
C GLN A 90 23.22 -30.66 -16.15
N ASN A 91 24.28 -31.47 -16.32
CA ASN A 91 24.15 -32.87 -16.72
C ASN A 91 23.96 -33.75 -15.48
N ARG A 92 22.86 -34.53 -15.42
CA ARG A 92 22.56 -35.37 -14.25
C ARG A 92 23.51 -36.55 -14.04
N HIS A 93 24.25 -36.95 -15.08
CA HIS A 93 25.16 -38.10 -15.06
C HIS A 93 26.63 -37.71 -14.91
N ASP A 94 26.95 -36.42 -14.70
CA ASP A 94 28.32 -35.99 -14.43
C ASP A 94 28.63 -36.15 -12.93
N GLU A 95 29.32 -37.22 -12.56
CA GLU A 95 29.70 -37.54 -11.17
C GLU A 95 30.56 -36.47 -10.47
N ARG A 96 31.08 -35.47 -11.21
CA ARG A 96 31.94 -34.40 -10.66
C ARG A 96 31.15 -33.20 -10.13
N HIS A 97 29.91 -33.04 -10.56
CA HIS A 97 29.09 -31.89 -10.19
C HIS A 97 27.67 -32.34 -9.92
N GLU A 98 27.09 -31.83 -8.84
CA GLU A 98 25.72 -32.14 -8.49
C GLU A 98 24.79 -31.10 -9.12
N ARG A 99 23.94 -31.55 -10.06
CA ARG A 99 22.81 -30.74 -10.52
C ARG A 99 21.93 -30.41 -9.30
N HIS A 100 21.37 -29.21 -9.26
CA HIS A 100 20.47 -28.81 -8.18
C HIS A 100 19.36 -29.84 -7.94
N PRO A 101 19.11 -30.31 -6.70
CA PRO A 101 18.21 -31.43 -6.45
C PRO A 101 16.76 -31.19 -6.87
N ALA A 102 16.32 -29.93 -6.93
CA ALA A 102 14.99 -29.57 -7.45
C ALA A 102 14.79 -29.93 -8.93
N TRP A 103 15.87 -30.18 -9.66
CA TRP A 103 15.86 -30.49 -11.10
C TRP A 103 16.31 -31.94 -11.38
N LEU A 104 16.05 -32.84 -10.42
CA LEU A 104 16.28 -34.28 -10.49
C LEU A 104 14.95 -35.05 -10.47
N PRO A 105 14.86 -36.20 -11.15
CA PRO A 105 13.62 -36.99 -11.21
C PRO A 105 12.99 -37.27 -9.83
N GLY A 106 11.71 -36.94 -9.69
CA GLY A 106 10.93 -37.18 -8.47
C GLY A 106 11.08 -36.12 -7.38
N ARG A 107 11.82 -35.02 -7.62
CA ARG A 107 11.99 -33.89 -6.70
C ARG A 107 11.65 -32.57 -7.39
N GLY A 108 11.22 -31.56 -6.62
CA GLY A 108 11.00 -30.21 -7.14
C GLY A 108 10.01 -30.13 -8.32
N GLY A 109 9.08 -31.08 -8.45
CA GLY A 109 8.15 -31.17 -9.57
C GLY A 109 8.71 -31.83 -10.84
N TRP A 110 9.96 -32.31 -10.84
CA TRP A 110 10.56 -32.92 -12.04
C TRP A 110 9.94 -34.31 -12.28
N PRO A 111 9.37 -34.59 -13.46
CA PRO A 111 8.64 -35.84 -13.67
C PRO A 111 9.55 -37.07 -13.56
N SER A 112 9.19 -38.02 -12.70
CA SER A 112 9.98 -39.22 -12.40
C SER A 112 9.97 -40.28 -13.51
N HIS A 113 8.98 -40.24 -14.40
CA HIS A 113 8.73 -41.25 -15.42
C HIS A 113 9.34 -40.93 -16.80
N LEU A 114 10.07 -39.82 -16.93
CA LEU A 114 10.67 -39.43 -18.20
C LEU A 114 11.85 -40.32 -18.56
N ARG A 115 11.77 -40.94 -19.74
CA ARG A 115 12.87 -41.71 -20.33
C ARG A 115 13.98 -40.77 -20.83
N VAL A 116 15.19 -41.33 -21.02
CA VAL A 116 16.34 -40.59 -21.55
C VAL A 116 16.16 -40.37 -23.07
N PRO A 117 16.28 -39.14 -23.59
CA PRO A 117 16.21 -38.88 -25.03
C PRO A 117 17.43 -39.42 -25.77
N HIS A 118 17.22 -40.14 -26.87
CA HIS A 118 18.29 -40.68 -27.71
C HIS A 118 18.86 -39.66 -28.71
N SER A 119 18.05 -38.67 -29.11
CA SER A 119 18.43 -37.58 -30.02
C SER A 119 17.70 -36.28 -29.63
N VAL A 120 18.05 -35.17 -30.29
CA VAL A 120 17.32 -33.88 -30.12
C VAL A 120 15.88 -33.99 -30.62
N ASP A 121 15.63 -34.75 -31.70
CA ASP A 121 14.27 -34.99 -32.20
C ASP A 121 13.43 -35.83 -31.22
N ASP A 122 14.03 -36.82 -30.57
CA ASP A 122 13.37 -37.61 -29.51
C ASP A 122 13.09 -36.75 -28.27
N ALA A 123 14.04 -35.88 -27.88
CA ALA A 123 13.82 -34.89 -26.83
C ALA A 123 12.64 -33.95 -27.15
N LYS A 124 12.54 -33.49 -28.40
CA LYS A 124 11.42 -32.66 -28.86
C LYS A 124 10.08 -33.38 -28.74
N SER A 125 10.02 -34.67 -29.09
CA SER A 125 8.81 -35.48 -28.91
C SER A 125 8.43 -35.62 -27.44
N ILE A 126 9.40 -35.91 -26.56
CA ILE A 126 9.17 -36.05 -25.12
C ILE A 126 8.63 -34.75 -24.51
N LEU A 127 9.25 -33.62 -24.85
CA LEU A 127 8.80 -32.31 -24.36
C LEU A 127 7.40 -31.96 -24.88
N ALA A 128 7.08 -32.30 -26.13
CA ALA A 128 5.74 -32.08 -26.68
C ALA A 128 4.67 -32.88 -25.93
N ASP A 129 4.95 -34.12 -25.54
CA ASP A 129 4.01 -34.98 -24.80
C ASP A 129 3.64 -34.42 -23.42
N ILE A 130 4.57 -33.72 -22.76
CA ILE A 130 4.35 -33.07 -21.45
C ILE A 130 3.98 -31.59 -21.55
N GLY A 131 3.86 -31.05 -22.78
CA GLY A 131 3.56 -29.64 -23.03
C GLY A 131 4.68 -28.66 -22.67
N GLY A 132 5.94 -29.09 -22.73
CA GLY A 132 7.12 -28.30 -22.39
C GLY A 132 7.58 -28.48 -20.95
N MET A 133 8.79 -28.01 -20.66
CA MET A 133 9.43 -28.11 -19.34
C MET A 133 10.04 -26.76 -18.96
N HIS A 134 9.70 -26.29 -17.76
CA HIS A 134 10.14 -25.01 -17.25
C HIS A 134 10.81 -25.19 -15.88
N VAL A 135 12.00 -24.63 -15.73
CA VAL A 135 12.68 -24.51 -14.43
C VAL A 135 12.48 -23.11 -13.89
N TYR A 136 12.37 -22.95 -12.57
CA TYR A 136 12.24 -21.65 -11.95
C TYR A 136 12.92 -21.56 -10.60
N VAL A 137 13.28 -20.33 -10.22
CA VAL A 137 13.79 -19.97 -8.90
C VAL A 137 13.03 -18.75 -8.40
N ALA A 138 12.30 -18.92 -7.29
CA ALA A 138 11.60 -17.85 -6.60
C ALA A 138 12.48 -17.28 -5.49
N ARG A 139 12.57 -15.95 -5.42
CA ARG A 139 13.19 -15.20 -4.33
C ARG A 139 12.07 -14.66 -3.43
N ALA A 140 12.06 -15.06 -2.17
CA ALA A 140 11.13 -14.54 -1.17
C ALA A 140 11.58 -13.18 -0.64
N GLU A 141 10.66 -12.37 -0.11
CA GLU A 141 10.98 -11.10 0.56
C GLU A 141 11.91 -11.27 1.78
N SER A 142 11.94 -12.47 2.37
CA SER A 142 12.91 -12.83 3.42
C SER A 142 14.35 -12.96 2.92
N GLY A 143 14.59 -12.87 1.61
CA GLY A 143 15.87 -13.11 0.96
C GLY A 143 16.18 -14.59 0.68
N GLN A 144 15.29 -15.51 1.08
CA GLN A 144 15.44 -16.93 0.80
C GLN A 144 15.09 -17.26 -0.66
N TYR A 145 15.76 -18.27 -1.23
CA TYR A 145 15.50 -18.75 -2.58
C TYR A 145 14.86 -20.14 -2.55
N PHE A 146 13.97 -20.42 -3.50
CA PHE A 146 13.30 -21.71 -3.67
C PHE A 146 13.32 -22.10 -5.13
N ALA A 147 13.74 -23.32 -5.44
CA ALA A 147 13.81 -23.83 -6.81
C ALA A 147 12.80 -24.97 -7.03
N GLY A 148 12.26 -25.00 -8.24
CA GLY A 148 11.35 -26.05 -8.69
C GLY A 148 11.28 -26.13 -10.21
N THR A 149 10.37 -26.96 -10.68
CA THR A 149 10.04 -27.18 -12.09
C THR A 149 8.54 -27.34 -12.29
N THR A 150 8.09 -27.10 -13.51
CA THR A 150 6.72 -27.32 -13.94
C THR A 150 6.68 -27.71 -15.42
N THR A 151 5.60 -28.34 -15.86
CA THR A 151 5.37 -28.74 -17.25
C THR A 151 4.04 -28.19 -17.77
N GLY A 152 3.80 -28.28 -19.07
CA GLY A 152 2.55 -27.85 -19.71
C GLY A 152 2.60 -26.45 -20.32
N THR A 153 1.59 -26.15 -21.13
CA THR A 153 1.47 -24.92 -21.93
C THR A 153 0.51 -23.89 -21.33
N ALA A 154 -0.13 -24.22 -20.21
CA ALA A 154 -1.10 -23.37 -19.52
C ALA A 154 -0.82 -23.35 -18.02
N THR A 155 -1.13 -22.21 -17.38
CA THR A 155 -1.03 -22.05 -15.94
C THR A 155 -1.90 -23.10 -15.22
N PRO A 156 -1.34 -23.91 -14.29
CA PRO A 156 -2.11 -24.88 -13.52
C PRO A 156 -3.24 -24.23 -12.72
N VAL A 157 -4.31 -24.98 -12.48
CA VAL A 157 -5.44 -24.51 -11.66
C VAL A 157 -4.94 -24.18 -10.25
N GLY A 158 -5.25 -22.97 -9.76
CA GLY A 158 -4.83 -22.48 -8.44
C GLY A 158 -3.54 -21.67 -8.43
N TRP A 159 -2.75 -21.70 -9.51
CA TRP A 159 -1.59 -20.82 -9.62
C TRP A 159 -2.01 -19.38 -9.94
N PRO A 160 -1.28 -18.39 -9.42
CA PRO A 160 -1.46 -16.98 -9.76
C PRO A 160 -1.45 -16.72 -11.27
N SER A 161 -2.35 -15.86 -11.74
CA SER A 161 -2.36 -15.34 -13.11
C SER A 161 -1.05 -14.67 -13.50
N SER A 162 -0.35 -14.05 -12.54
CA SER A 162 0.97 -13.45 -12.72
C SER A 162 2.06 -14.48 -13.06
N CYS A 163 1.83 -15.76 -12.79
CA CYS A 163 2.74 -16.84 -13.21
C CYS A 163 2.56 -17.24 -14.68
N ARG A 164 1.56 -16.72 -15.41
CA ARG A 164 1.33 -17.06 -16.83
C ARG A 164 2.57 -16.95 -17.73
N PRO A 165 3.47 -15.96 -17.57
CA PRO A 165 4.69 -15.89 -18.37
C PRO A 165 5.58 -17.14 -18.29
N LEU A 166 5.54 -17.93 -17.19
CA LEU A 166 6.27 -19.20 -17.08
C LEU A 166 5.86 -20.23 -18.15
N PHE A 167 4.63 -20.14 -18.67
CA PHE A 167 4.04 -21.17 -19.56
C PHE A 167 3.84 -20.67 -20.99
N SER A 168 3.64 -19.35 -21.15
CA SER A 168 3.39 -18.74 -22.46
C SER A 168 4.55 -17.86 -22.95
N GLY A 169 5.58 -17.65 -22.14
CA GLY A 169 6.77 -16.91 -22.54
C GLY A 169 7.68 -17.76 -23.43
N VAL A 170 8.65 -17.11 -24.09
CA VAL A 170 9.63 -17.79 -24.95
C VAL A 170 11.00 -17.73 -24.30
N GLY A 171 11.63 -18.88 -24.07
CA GLY A 171 13.01 -18.96 -23.59
C GLY A 171 13.18 -18.71 -22.09
N SER A 172 13.15 -17.46 -21.61
CA SER A 172 13.33 -17.15 -20.18
C SER A 172 12.78 -15.77 -19.80
N GLY A 173 12.52 -15.56 -18.51
CA GLY A 173 12.05 -14.27 -18.01
C GLY A 173 12.19 -14.13 -16.50
N VAL A 174 11.90 -12.91 -16.02
CA VAL A 174 11.71 -12.64 -14.60
C VAL A 174 10.31 -12.10 -14.40
N ILE A 175 9.54 -12.79 -13.56
CA ILE A 175 8.25 -12.35 -13.09
C ILE A 175 8.49 -11.57 -11.80
N THR A 176 8.01 -10.34 -11.75
CA THR A 176 7.95 -9.55 -10.52
C THR A 176 6.48 -9.48 -10.12
N PRO A 177 6.03 -10.27 -9.13
CA PRO A 177 4.68 -10.17 -8.60
C PRO A 177 4.37 -8.70 -8.25
N GLY A 178 3.22 -8.19 -8.69
CA GLY A 178 2.83 -6.81 -8.40
C GLY A 178 3.60 -5.70 -9.13
N SER A 179 3.99 -5.88 -10.40
CA SER A 179 4.47 -4.75 -11.22
C SER A 179 3.41 -3.66 -11.51
N GLY A 180 2.18 -3.84 -11.00
CA GLY A 180 1.20 -2.77 -10.75
C GLY A 180 0.98 -2.54 -9.25
N SER A 181 1.55 -1.45 -8.72
CA SER A 181 0.99 -0.59 -7.67
C SER A 181 0.61 -1.15 -6.28
N VAL A 182 1.12 -2.31 -5.81
CA VAL A 182 0.93 -2.72 -4.38
C VAL A 182 2.20 -2.66 -3.53
N LYS A 183 3.35 -2.29 -4.11
CA LYS A 183 4.63 -2.11 -3.39
C LYS A 183 4.83 -0.76 -2.68
N ALA A 184 3.79 0.05 -2.45
CA ALA A 184 3.93 1.26 -1.60
C ALA A 184 2.64 1.72 -0.88
N LEU A 185 1.74 0.80 -0.52
CA LEU A 185 0.63 1.18 0.37
C LEU A 185 1.18 1.51 1.75
N THR A 186 0.89 2.73 2.23
CA THR A 186 1.15 3.09 3.64
C THR A 186 0.39 2.14 4.58
N PRO A 187 0.88 1.93 5.82
CA PRO A 187 0.16 1.11 6.81
C PRO A 187 -1.30 1.55 6.99
N LEU A 188 -1.55 2.86 6.98
CA LEU A 188 -2.90 3.43 7.07
C LEU A 188 -3.77 3.09 5.85
N ALA A 189 -3.24 3.18 4.63
CA ALA A 189 -3.99 2.83 3.42
C ALA A 189 -4.37 1.35 3.40
N ARG A 190 -3.51 0.47 3.92
CA ARG A 190 -3.84 -0.96 4.10
C ARG A 190 -4.99 -1.15 5.09
N LYS A 191 -4.93 -0.51 6.27
CA LYS A 191 -6.00 -0.54 7.27
C LYS A 191 -7.34 -0.08 6.67
N ILE A 192 -7.33 0.96 5.83
CA ILE A 192 -8.53 1.45 5.14
C ILE A 192 -9.12 0.39 4.21
N LEU A 193 -8.30 -0.25 3.38
CA LEU A 193 -8.76 -1.30 2.48
C LEU A 193 -9.32 -2.51 3.25
N ASP A 194 -8.66 -2.90 4.33
CA ASP A 194 -9.13 -4.02 5.16
C ASP A 194 -10.48 -3.71 5.82
N ALA A 195 -10.69 -2.49 6.31
CA ALA A 195 -11.98 -2.08 6.88
C ALA A 195 -13.14 -2.16 5.88
N PHE A 196 -12.88 -2.00 4.58
CA PHE A 196 -13.91 -2.15 3.54
C PHE A 196 -14.41 -3.58 3.35
N ARG A 197 -13.73 -4.59 3.93
CA ARG A 197 -14.23 -5.98 3.95
C ARG A 197 -15.47 -6.13 4.81
N ASP A 198 -15.54 -5.36 5.91
CA ASP A 198 -16.58 -5.50 6.92
C ASP A 198 -17.65 -4.40 6.85
N ARG A 199 -17.25 -3.20 6.38
CA ARG A 199 -18.12 -2.01 6.38
C ARG A 199 -18.00 -1.22 5.08
N LYS A 200 -19.13 -0.74 4.59
CA LYS A 200 -19.19 0.10 3.37
C LYS A 200 -18.82 1.56 3.63
N SER A 201 -18.75 2.00 4.88
CA SER A 201 -18.43 3.38 5.24
C SER A 201 -17.31 3.39 6.26
N VAL A 202 -16.20 4.05 5.92
CA VAL A 202 -14.97 4.10 6.73
C VAL A 202 -14.65 5.56 7.04
N LEU A 203 -14.31 5.85 8.29
CA LEU A 203 -13.91 7.17 8.76
C LEU A 203 -12.47 7.12 9.30
N VAL A 204 -11.58 7.84 8.64
CA VAL A 204 -10.19 8.01 9.08
C VAL A 204 -10.10 9.24 9.99
N TYR A 205 -9.90 9.00 11.27
CA TYR A 205 -9.89 10.03 12.31
C TYR A 205 -8.49 10.22 12.88
N GLY A 206 -8.05 11.45 13.11
CA GLY A 206 -6.85 11.68 13.91
C GLY A 206 -6.22 13.06 13.75
N PRO A 207 -5.07 13.29 14.40
CA PRO A 207 -4.34 14.55 14.37
C PRO A 207 -3.89 14.95 12.95
N PRO A 208 -3.57 16.23 12.71
CA PRO A 208 -3.00 16.66 11.43
C PRO A 208 -1.62 16.02 11.18
N ALA A 209 -1.23 15.96 9.91
CA ALA A 209 0.08 15.44 9.46
C ALA A 209 0.37 13.96 9.79
N THR A 210 -0.66 13.13 9.97
CA THR A 210 -0.53 11.65 10.14
C THR A 210 -0.70 10.85 8.85
N GLY A 211 -0.81 11.54 7.70
CA GLY A 211 -0.88 10.89 6.39
C GLY A 211 -2.28 10.45 5.95
N LYS A 212 -3.36 10.88 6.61
CA LYS A 212 -4.76 10.56 6.25
C LYS A 212 -5.07 10.83 4.77
N THR A 213 -4.94 12.08 4.31
CA THR A 213 -5.24 12.46 2.93
C THR A 213 -4.38 11.70 1.91
N HIS A 214 -3.11 11.45 2.24
CA HIS A 214 -2.20 10.67 1.40
C HIS A 214 -2.64 9.20 1.30
N ALA A 215 -2.98 8.57 2.44
CA ALA A 215 -3.47 7.20 2.48
C ALA A 215 -4.78 7.04 1.69
N VAL A 216 -5.70 7.98 1.85
CA VAL A 216 -6.97 8.02 1.09
C VAL A 216 -6.72 8.18 -0.41
N ALA A 217 -5.78 9.05 -0.81
CA ALA A 217 -5.39 9.19 -2.22
C ALA A 217 -4.79 7.90 -2.80
N GLN A 218 -3.94 7.19 -2.03
CA GLN A 218 -3.40 5.89 -2.44
C GLN A 218 -4.50 4.84 -2.64
N VAL A 219 -5.46 4.76 -1.71
CA VAL A 219 -6.61 3.86 -1.83
C VAL A 219 -7.41 4.15 -3.09
N ARG A 220 -7.71 5.43 -3.35
CA ARG A 220 -8.42 5.85 -4.56
C ARG A 220 -7.63 5.48 -5.82
N GLN A 221 -6.35 5.80 -5.87
CA GLN A 221 -5.50 5.54 -7.04
C GLN A 221 -5.50 4.06 -7.42
N ILE A 222 -5.36 3.17 -6.43
CA ILE A 222 -5.36 1.72 -6.66
C ILE A 222 -6.72 1.22 -7.17
N LEU A 223 -7.83 1.85 -6.74
CA LEU A 223 -9.17 1.50 -7.20
C LEU A 223 -9.48 2.09 -8.59
N ASP A 224 -8.96 3.28 -8.91
CA ASP A 224 -9.14 4.00 -10.18
C ASP A 224 -8.33 3.38 -11.34
N GLU A 225 -7.15 2.81 -11.08
CA GLU A 225 -6.25 2.23 -12.11
C GLU A 225 -6.84 0.98 -12.82
N ALA A 226 -8.11 0.66 -12.58
CA ALA A 226 -8.66 -0.69 -12.56
C ALA A 226 -7.79 -1.55 -11.66
N TRP A 227 -8.38 -2.34 -10.76
CA TRP A 227 -7.64 -3.43 -10.11
C TRP A 227 -7.22 -4.44 -11.21
N THR A 228 -6.18 -4.11 -11.97
CA THR A 228 -5.44 -4.98 -12.86
C THR A 228 -4.45 -5.70 -11.97
N SER A 229 -5.01 -6.45 -11.02
CA SER A 229 -4.37 -7.45 -10.18
C SER A 229 -2.85 -7.43 -10.28
N GLY A 230 -2.22 -6.52 -9.52
CA GLY A 230 -0.84 -6.73 -9.11
C GLY A 230 -0.85 -7.88 -8.12
N GLU A 231 -1.09 -9.09 -8.61
CA GLU A 231 -1.23 -10.28 -7.80
C GLU A 231 0.07 -10.48 -7.02
N SER A 232 0.02 -10.34 -5.70
CA SER A 232 1.12 -10.78 -4.85
C SER A 232 1.17 -12.29 -4.93
N ILE A 233 2.35 -12.86 -5.09
CA ILE A 233 2.52 -14.30 -5.13
C ILE A 233 3.10 -14.73 -3.78
N ASP A 234 2.41 -15.60 -3.06
CA ASP A 234 2.97 -16.34 -1.95
C ASP A 234 3.51 -17.68 -2.44
N ILE A 235 4.64 -18.10 -1.89
CA ILE A 235 5.19 -19.44 -2.05
C ILE A 235 4.96 -20.29 -0.80
N ASP A 236 4.40 -21.48 -1.00
CA ASP A 236 4.31 -22.56 -0.02
C ASP A 236 5.19 -23.73 -0.53
N PRO A 237 6.44 -23.85 -0.05
CA PRO A 237 7.35 -24.88 -0.52
C PRO A 237 6.92 -26.29 -0.10
N SER A 238 5.93 -26.45 0.78
CA SER A 238 5.42 -27.78 1.16
C SER A 238 4.48 -28.40 0.11
N ARG A 239 4.04 -27.62 -0.89
CA ARG A 239 3.07 -28.02 -1.92
C ARG A 239 3.72 -28.08 -3.31
N PRO A 240 4.39 -29.19 -3.70
CA PRO A 240 5.14 -29.23 -4.96
C PRO A 240 4.27 -29.11 -6.22
N GLU A 241 3.01 -29.53 -6.18
CA GLU A 241 2.08 -29.40 -7.32
C GLU A 241 1.47 -27.98 -7.43
N GLN A 242 1.40 -27.25 -6.31
CA GLN A 242 0.85 -25.89 -6.22
C GLN A 242 1.67 -25.00 -5.28
N PRO A 243 2.94 -24.71 -5.63
CA PRO A 243 3.82 -23.97 -4.75
C PRO A 243 3.50 -22.48 -4.71
N PHE A 244 2.84 -21.93 -5.72
CA PHE A 244 2.47 -20.51 -5.77
C PHE A 244 0.97 -20.32 -5.49
N VAL A 245 0.66 -19.37 -4.63
CA VAL A 245 -0.71 -18.99 -4.22
C VAL A 245 -0.84 -17.47 -4.32
N SER A 246 -2.04 -16.97 -4.59
CA SER A 246 -2.31 -15.52 -4.61
C SER A 246 -2.36 -14.97 -3.18
N GLY A 247 -1.57 -13.93 -2.89
CA GLY A 247 -1.45 -13.29 -1.56
C GLY A 247 -2.43 -12.14 -1.29
N PHE A 248 -3.25 -11.73 -2.28
CA PHE A 248 -4.43 -10.90 -2.08
C PHE A 248 -5.63 -11.63 -2.68
N GLU A 249 -6.50 -12.18 -1.84
CA GLU A 249 -7.64 -13.00 -2.27
C GLU A 249 -8.61 -12.30 -3.24
N SER A 250 -8.67 -10.96 -3.23
CA SER A 250 -9.41 -10.09 -4.18
C SER A 250 -9.46 -8.66 -3.62
N SER A 251 -9.81 -7.67 -4.46
CA SER A 251 -10.19 -6.33 -4.00
C SER A 251 -11.35 -6.43 -3.00
N PRO A 252 -11.30 -5.75 -1.83
CA PRO A 252 -12.42 -5.71 -0.90
C PRO A 252 -13.66 -5.02 -1.50
N ILE A 253 -13.48 -4.24 -2.56
CA ILE A 253 -14.52 -3.51 -3.29
C ILE A 253 -14.68 -4.12 -4.68
N ALA A 254 -15.93 -4.43 -5.06
CA ALA A 254 -16.25 -5.03 -6.36
C ALA A 254 -15.83 -4.11 -7.52
N THR A 255 -15.19 -4.67 -8.54
CA THR A 255 -14.72 -3.93 -9.72
C THR A 255 -15.69 -4.07 -10.89
N PRO A 256 -15.76 -3.08 -11.81
CA PRO A 256 -15.03 -1.81 -11.81
C PRO A 256 -15.56 -0.82 -10.75
N VAL A 257 -14.69 0.05 -10.25
CA VAL A 257 -15.02 1.06 -9.24
C VAL A 257 -15.11 2.43 -9.88
N ILE A 258 -16.24 3.13 -9.68
CA ILE A 258 -16.35 4.55 -10.03
C ILE A 258 -16.13 5.41 -8.78
N THR A 259 -15.25 6.41 -8.88
CA THR A 259 -14.88 7.23 -7.74
C THR A 259 -15.37 8.67 -7.89
N ASP A 260 -15.60 9.34 -6.76
CA ASP A 260 -15.72 10.80 -6.71
C ASP A 260 -15.08 11.33 -5.41
N TRP A 261 -14.67 12.60 -5.41
CA TRP A 261 -14.02 13.25 -4.27
C TRP A 261 -14.68 14.58 -3.96
N VAL A 262 -14.97 14.81 -2.69
CA VAL A 262 -15.48 16.07 -2.17
C VAL A 262 -14.75 16.44 -0.88
N THR A 263 -14.65 17.74 -0.60
CA THR A 263 -14.18 18.26 0.68
C THR A 263 -15.30 19.10 1.29
N PHE A 264 -15.67 18.84 2.55
CA PHE A 264 -16.72 19.60 3.21
C PHE A 264 -16.18 20.94 3.74
N HIS A 265 -17.07 21.94 3.72
CA HIS A 265 -16.84 23.27 4.26
C HIS A 265 -18.14 23.79 4.88
N GLN A 266 -18.07 24.90 5.62
CA GLN A 266 -19.20 25.41 6.42
C GLN A 266 -20.46 25.70 5.59
N ASP A 267 -20.29 26.15 4.35
CA ASP A 267 -21.40 26.45 3.43
C ASP A 267 -21.89 25.24 2.61
N TYR A 268 -21.31 24.06 2.79
CA TYR A 268 -21.69 22.87 2.02
C TYR A 268 -23.05 22.34 2.50
N GLY A 269 -23.99 22.13 1.58
CA GLY A 269 -25.40 21.86 1.90
C GLY A 269 -26.00 20.60 1.28
N TYR A 270 -27.26 20.33 1.63
CA TYR A 270 -28.04 19.22 1.06
C TYR A 270 -28.20 19.35 -0.46
N GLU A 271 -28.31 20.59 -0.94
CA GLU A 271 -28.44 20.96 -2.35
C GLU A 271 -27.25 20.51 -3.20
N ASP A 272 -26.04 20.56 -2.64
CA ASP A 272 -24.80 20.24 -3.35
C ASP A 272 -24.44 18.75 -3.24
N PHE A 273 -24.94 18.07 -2.21
CA PHE A 273 -24.61 16.68 -1.92
C PHE A 273 -25.66 15.69 -2.37
N ILE A 274 -26.94 16.01 -2.19
CA ILE A 274 -28.07 15.13 -2.49
C ILE A 274 -28.82 15.63 -3.72
N VAL A 275 -29.62 16.69 -3.56
CA VAL A 275 -30.41 17.25 -4.66
C VAL A 275 -30.71 18.73 -4.43
N GLY A 276 -30.38 19.53 -5.44
CA GLY A 276 -30.62 20.96 -5.50
C GLY A 276 -31.56 21.32 -6.65
N LEU A 277 -32.12 22.52 -6.62
CA LEU A 277 -32.85 23.10 -7.74
C LEU A 277 -31.97 24.15 -8.39
N ARG A 278 -31.73 24.04 -9.70
CA ARG A 278 -30.91 24.98 -10.47
C ARG A 278 -31.69 25.54 -11.67
N PRO A 279 -31.45 26.80 -12.08
CA PRO A 279 -32.08 27.38 -13.25
C PRO A 279 -31.61 26.67 -14.53
N THR A 280 -32.53 26.38 -15.44
CA THR A 280 -32.24 25.67 -16.70
C THR A 280 -31.70 26.58 -17.82
N GLY A 281 -31.40 27.85 -17.53
CA GLY A 281 -30.98 28.85 -18.52
C GLY A 281 -32.14 29.47 -19.33
N GLU A 282 -33.28 28.78 -19.43
CA GLU A 282 -34.51 29.30 -20.05
C GLU A 282 -35.50 29.81 -18.99
N GLY A 283 -35.42 31.11 -18.68
CA GLY A 283 -36.35 31.79 -17.76
C GLY A 283 -36.15 31.44 -16.28
N ILE A 284 -37.23 31.46 -15.48
CA ILE A 284 -37.23 31.20 -14.02
C ILE A 284 -37.45 29.70 -13.71
N ARG A 285 -37.45 28.84 -14.72
CA ARG A 285 -37.70 27.41 -14.50
C ARG A 285 -36.51 26.78 -13.78
N LEU A 286 -36.80 26.21 -12.61
CA LEU A 286 -35.85 25.40 -11.86
C LEU A 286 -36.02 23.93 -12.24
N ALA A 287 -34.91 23.21 -12.35
CA ALA A 287 -34.88 21.77 -12.52
C ALA A 287 -34.03 21.12 -11.43
N PRO A 288 -34.34 19.87 -11.03
CA PRO A 288 -33.55 19.15 -10.06
C PRO A 288 -32.19 18.76 -10.62
N PHE A 289 -31.15 18.98 -9.82
CA PHE A 289 -29.77 18.64 -10.12
C PHE A 289 -29.24 17.71 -9.03
N ALA A 290 -28.64 16.59 -9.44
CA ALA A 290 -28.06 15.62 -8.53
C ALA A 290 -26.78 16.19 -7.91
N GLY A 291 -26.75 16.22 -6.59
CA GLY A 291 -25.52 16.49 -5.84
C GLY A 291 -24.56 15.31 -5.90
N ARG A 292 -23.36 15.45 -5.33
CA ARG A 292 -22.26 14.47 -5.44
C ARG A 292 -22.64 13.03 -5.09
N LEU A 293 -23.37 12.82 -3.98
CA LEU A 293 -23.79 11.49 -3.55
C LEU A 293 -24.81 10.88 -4.52
N LEU A 294 -25.85 11.65 -4.86
CA LEU A 294 -26.93 11.17 -5.71
C LEU A 294 -26.43 10.94 -7.14
N ASP A 295 -25.58 11.81 -7.67
CA ASP A 295 -24.96 11.66 -8.99
C ASP A 295 -24.16 10.36 -9.08
N LEU A 296 -23.31 10.09 -8.09
CA LEU A 296 -22.51 8.86 -8.04
C LEU A 296 -23.39 7.62 -7.90
N ALA A 297 -24.46 7.69 -7.09
CA ALA A 297 -25.41 6.59 -6.92
C ALA A 297 -26.18 6.29 -8.22
N ILE A 298 -26.62 7.32 -8.95
CA ILE A 298 -27.29 7.16 -10.26
C ILE A 298 -26.32 6.57 -11.28
N ARG A 299 -25.06 7.03 -11.31
CA ARG A 299 -24.04 6.45 -12.19
C ARG A 299 -23.79 4.97 -11.90
N LEU A 300 -23.73 4.58 -10.63
CA LEU A 300 -23.59 3.17 -10.23
C LEU A 300 -24.81 2.32 -10.64
N ASP A 301 -26.01 2.81 -10.37
CA ASP A 301 -27.26 2.11 -10.74
C ASP A 301 -27.37 1.91 -12.27
N ARG A 302 -26.92 2.91 -13.06
CA ARG A 302 -26.84 2.83 -14.53
C ARG A 302 -25.78 1.84 -15.02
N GLN A 303 -24.67 1.69 -14.30
CA GLN A 303 -23.59 0.75 -14.64
C GLN A 303 -24.04 -0.69 -14.45
N GLY A 304 -24.86 -0.97 -13.42
CA GLY A 304 -25.49 -2.28 -13.19
C GLY A 304 -24.56 -3.37 -12.64
N ASN A 305 -23.25 -3.12 -12.54
CA ASN A 305 -22.28 -3.99 -11.89
C ASN A 305 -21.15 -3.16 -11.23
N GLY A 306 -20.27 -3.80 -10.48
CA GLY A 306 -19.15 -3.12 -9.81
C GLY A 306 -19.58 -2.35 -8.56
N ALA A 307 -18.82 -1.32 -8.21
CA ALA A 307 -19.04 -0.54 -7.00
C ALA A 307 -18.73 0.94 -7.22
N SER A 308 -19.04 1.77 -6.23
CA SER A 308 -18.57 3.15 -6.17
C SER A 308 -17.82 3.46 -4.88
N LEU A 309 -16.93 4.45 -4.91
CA LEU A 309 -16.27 5.01 -3.74
C LEU A 309 -16.40 6.54 -3.74
N LEU A 310 -17.09 7.07 -2.74
CA LEU A 310 -17.13 8.50 -2.47
C LEU A 310 -16.11 8.85 -1.39
N VAL A 311 -15.12 9.67 -1.72
CA VAL A 311 -14.21 10.25 -0.74
C VAL A 311 -14.76 11.58 -0.22
N ILE A 312 -14.86 11.71 1.10
CA ILE A 312 -15.28 12.93 1.80
C ILE A 312 -14.15 13.40 2.71
N ASP A 313 -13.36 14.36 2.23
CA ASP A 313 -12.30 14.97 3.02
C ASP A 313 -12.88 16.01 4.00
N GLU A 314 -12.34 16.07 5.21
CA GLU A 314 -12.74 17.04 6.25
C GLU A 314 -14.24 17.00 6.58
N ILE A 315 -14.80 15.80 6.75
CA ILE A 315 -16.26 15.58 6.91
C ILE A 315 -16.88 16.41 8.04
N ASN A 316 -16.12 16.68 9.10
CA ASN A 316 -16.61 17.43 10.24
C ASN A 316 -16.85 18.91 9.88
N ARG A 317 -16.14 19.50 8.90
CA ARG A 317 -16.24 20.93 8.54
C ARG A 317 -17.61 21.36 7.99
N GLY A 318 -18.46 20.40 7.64
CA GLY A 318 -19.86 20.62 7.28
C GLY A 318 -20.82 20.14 8.36
N ASN A 319 -22.05 20.66 8.36
CA ASN A 319 -23.12 20.11 9.20
C ASN A 319 -23.63 18.80 8.58
N VAL A 320 -22.98 17.68 8.90
CA VAL A 320 -23.23 16.36 8.30
C VAL A 320 -24.71 15.93 8.41
N PRO A 321 -25.41 16.05 9.57
CA PRO A 321 -26.85 15.76 9.62
C PRO A 321 -27.67 16.57 8.61
N LYS A 322 -27.38 17.87 8.46
CA LYS A 322 -28.08 18.75 7.51
C LYS A 322 -27.74 18.42 6.07
N ILE A 323 -26.48 18.07 5.77
CA ILE A 323 -26.01 17.73 4.42
C ILE A 323 -26.65 16.42 3.95
N LEU A 324 -26.70 15.39 4.80
CA LEU A 324 -27.27 14.10 4.45
C LEU A 324 -28.80 14.10 4.48
N GLY A 325 -29.43 14.83 5.40
CA GLY A 325 -30.88 14.80 5.57
C GLY A 325 -31.40 13.37 5.74
N ASP A 326 -32.40 12.98 4.95
CA ASP A 326 -33.00 11.64 5.02
C ASP A 326 -32.06 10.53 4.51
N PHE A 327 -31.02 10.88 3.73
CA PHE A 327 -30.03 9.92 3.24
C PHE A 327 -29.14 9.33 4.33
N MET A 328 -29.21 9.92 5.53
CA MET A 328 -28.76 9.30 6.76
C MET A 328 -29.22 7.85 6.87
N THR A 329 -30.46 7.54 6.50
CA THR A 329 -31.01 6.17 6.55
C THR A 329 -30.20 5.20 5.69
N TYR A 330 -29.84 5.62 4.48
CA TYR A 330 -29.09 4.79 3.53
C TYR A 330 -27.60 4.73 3.82
N MET A 331 -27.09 5.34 4.89
CA MET A 331 -25.71 5.07 5.33
C MET A 331 -25.57 3.64 5.88
N ASP A 332 -26.66 3.03 6.33
CA ASP A 332 -26.75 1.62 6.67
C ASP A 332 -27.06 0.82 5.39
N ASP A 333 -26.25 -0.21 5.12
CA ASP A 333 -26.29 -1.00 3.89
C ASP A 333 -27.51 -1.93 3.81
N SER A 334 -28.08 -2.32 4.96
CA SER A 334 -29.29 -3.14 5.02
C SER A 334 -30.53 -2.49 4.37
N TYR A 335 -30.59 -1.15 4.35
CA TYR A 335 -31.67 -0.40 3.71
C TYR A 335 -31.42 -0.08 2.23
N ARG A 336 -30.31 -0.57 1.67
CA ARG A 336 -29.93 -0.39 0.25
C ARG A 336 -30.32 -1.61 -0.58
N ARG A 337 -30.43 -1.42 -1.90
CA ARG A 337 -30.78 -2.50 -2.84
C ARG A 337 -29.54 -3.11 -3.48
N ALA A 338 -29.34 -4.41 -3.27
CA ALA A 338 -28.34 -5.22 -3.98
C ALA A 338 -28.73 -5.43 -5.45
N ALA A 339 -27.73 -5.58 -6.32
CA ALA A 339 -27.93 -5.76 -7.76
C ALA A 339 -28.75 -7.03 -8.11
N ASP A 340 -28.67 -8.07 -7.27
CA ASP A 340 -29.42 -9.33 -7.41
C ASP A 340 -30.85 -9.27 -6.84
N GLY A 341 -31.24 -8.14 -6.22
CA GLY A 341 -32.54 -7.95 -5.60
C GLY A 341 -32.73 -8.68 -4.27
N SER A 342 -31.68 -9.24 -3.67
CA SER A 342 -31.76 -10.04 -2.43
C SER A 342 -32.08 -9.22 -1.16
N SER A 343 -31.93 -7.89 -1.21
CA SER A 343 -32.15 -6.98 -0.08
C SER A 343 -33.63 -6.88 0.35
N ARG A 344 -34.06 -7.77 1.26
CA ARG A 344 -35.45 -7.79 1.78
C ARG A 344 -35.87 -6.54 2.56
N GLN A 345 -34.91 -5.73 3.02
CA GLN A 345 -35.16 -4.53 3.85
C GLN A 345 -34.91 -3.21 3.09
N ALA A 346 -34.68 -3.25 1.77
CA ALA A 346 -34.42 -2.05 0.99
C ALA A 346 -35.58 -1.04 1.09
N ILE A 347 -35.26 0.21 1.42
CA ILE A 347 -36.25 1.30 1.56
C ILE A 347 -36.22 2.16 0.30
N PRO A 348 -37.37 2.47 -0.32
CA PRO A 348 -37.40 3.37 -1.47
C PRO A 348 -36.96 4.78 -1.08
N VAL A 349 -36.21 5.42 -1.96
CA VAL A 349 -35.69 6.78 -1.75
C VAL A 349 -36.77 7.81 -2.07
N ASN A 350 -36.99 8.71 -1.11
CA ASN A 350 -37.82 9.88 -1.31
C ASN A 350 -36.95 11.10 -1.63
N LEU A 351 -37.18 11.74 -2.78
CA LEU A 351 -36.46 12.93 -3.21
C LEU A 351 -37.38 14.15 -3.15
N PRO A 352 -37.34 14.97 -2.07
CA PRO A 352 -38.34 16.00 -1.81
C PRO A 352 -38.41 17.12 -2.87
N LYS A 353 -37.35 17.30 -3.67
CA LYS A 353 -37.24 18.33 -4.72
C LYS A 353 -37.45 17.78 -6.14
N VAL A 354 -37.96 16.56 -6.25
CA VAL A 354 -38.17 15.86 -7.51
C VAL A 354 -39.64 15.51 -7.64
N GLN A 355 -40.28 16.04 -8.69
CA GLN A 355 -41.67 15.79 -9.00
C GLN A 355 -41.86 14.50 -9.80
N ARG A 356 -43.11 14.05 -9.86
CA ARG A 356 -43.52 12.93 -10.72
C ARG A 356 -43.54 13.35 -12.17
N SER A 357 -43.33 12.39 -13.07
CA SER A 357 -43.47 12.67 -14.49
C SER A 357 -44.86 13.26 -14.79
N PRO A 358 -44.93 14.40 -15.52
CA PRO A 358 -46.21 15.02 -15.88
C PRO A 358 -47.02 14.14 -16.84
N THR A 359 -46.41 13.11 -17.45
CA THR A 359 -47.07 12.15 -18.34
C THR A 359 -47.80 11.03 -17.60
N GLY A 360 -47.68 10.95 -16.27
CA GLY A 360 -48.30 9.90 -15.45
C GLY A 360 -47.52 8.58 -15.40
N ASP A 361 -46.36 8.52 -16.06
CA ASP A 361 -45.46 7.37 -16.04
C ASP A 361 -44.87 7.16 -14.62
N PRO A 362 -44.53 5.91 -14.23
CA PRO A 362 -43.92 5.59 -12.94
C PRO A 362 -42.43 5.96 -12.90
N VAL A 363 -42.10 7.17 -13.34
CA VAL A 363 -40.76 7.77 -13.34
C VAL A 363 -40.82 9.20 -12.80
N THR A 364 -39.68 9.73 -12.37
CA THR A 364 -39.56 11.13 -11.93
C THR A 364 -39.49 12.10 -13.09
N GLU A 365 -39.57 13.41 -12.82
CA GLU A 365 -39.06 14.43 -13.76
C GLU A 365 -37.54 14.23 -14.01
N PRO A 366 -36.98 14.78 -15.12
CA PRO A 366 -35.57 14.62 -15.43
C PRO A 366 -34.68 15.26 -14.37
N ILE A 367 -33.75 14.48 -13.83
CA ILE A 367 -32.72 14.95 -12.90
C ILE A 367 -31.42 15.14 -13.66
N TRP A 368 -30.84 16.33 -13.57
CA TRP A 368 -29.59 16.68 -14.24
C TRP A 368 -28.39 16.19 -13.43
N LEU A 369 -27.49 15.46 -14.09
CA LEU A 369 -26.25 14.94 -13.53
C LEU A 369 -25.12 15.96 -13.65
N ILE A 370 -24.03 15.71 -12.93
CA ILE A 370 -22.83 16.56 -12.98
C ILE A 370 -22.18 16.55 -14.37
N SER A 371 -22.35 15.45 -15.12
CA SER A 371 -21.90 15.35 -16.52
C SER A 371 -22.64 16.29 -17.48
N GLY A 372 -23.80 16.83 -17.08
CA GLY A 372 -24.70 17.61 -17.93
C GLY A 372 -25.80 16.77 -18.60
N ASP A 373 -25.75 15.45 -18.52
CA ASP A 373 -26.84 14.59 -18.98
C ASP A 373 -28.00 14.60 -17.98
N SER A 374 -29.21 14.26 -18.44
CA SER A 374 -30.36 14.07 -17.56
C SER A 374 -30.74 12.59 -17.45
N TYR A 375 -31.32 12.22 -16.32
CA TYR A 375 -31.77 10.86 -16.04
C TYR A 375 -33.16 10.86 -15.40
N MET A 376 -34.00 9.92 -15.85
CA MET A 376 -35.36 9.69 -15.34
C MET A 376 -35.31 8.53 -14.36
N LEU A 377 -35.48 8.79 -13.05
CA LEU A 377 -35.44 7.73 -12.06
C LEU A 377 -36.74 6.91 -12.07
N PRO A 378 -36.67 5.57 -12.06
CA PRO A 378 -37.86 4.74 -11.90
C PRO A 378 -38.47 4.91 -10.50
N GLN A 379 -39.77 4.68 -10.37
CA GLN A 379 -40.47 4.72 -9.09
C GLN A 379 -41.07 3.34 -8.75
N PRO A 380 -40.74 2.77 -7.57
CA PRO A 380 -39.78 3.28 -6.58
C PRO A 380 -38.31 3.18 -7.05
N TRP A 381 -37.49 4.16 -6.67
CA TRP A 381 -36.03 4.09 -6.80
C TRP A 381 -35.41 3.68 -5.45
N PHE A 382 -34.31 2.95 -5.46
CA PHE A 382 -33.62 2.48 -4.26
C PHE A 382 -32.14 2.83 -4.32
N PHE A 383 -31.56 3.15 -3.18
CA PHE A 383 -30.14 3.47 -3.09
C PHE A 383 -29.28 2.22 -3.35
N PRO A 384 -28.23 2.27 -4.20
CA PRO A 384 -27.42 1.10 -4.53
C PRO A 384 -26.62 0.55 -3.33
N HIS A 385 -26.56 -0.77 -3.20
CA HIS A 385 -25.85 -1.44 -2.10
C HIS A 385 -24.33 -1.22 -2.14
N ASP A 386 -23.71 -1.38 -3.32
CA ASP A 386 -22.24 -1.39 -3.49
C ASP A 386 -21.62 0.02 -3.56
N MET A 387 -22.22 0.96 -2.83
CA MET A 387 -21.71 2.31 -2.65
C MET A 387 -20.86 2.40 -1.39
N HIS A 388 -19.59 2.77 -1.53
CA HIS A 388 -18.63 2.88 -0.44
C HIS A 388 -18.33 4.34 -0.14
N ILE A 389 -18.08 4.67 1.12
CA ILE A 389 -17.75 6.01 1.57
C ILE A 389 -16.45 5.96 2.38
N LEU A 390 -15.49 6.81 2.02
CA LEU A 390 -14.23 7.00 2.74
C LEU A 390 -14.16 8.45 3.20
N ALA A 391 -14.31 8.68 4.50
CA ALA A 391 -14.28 10.01 5.09
C ALA A 391 -12.99 10.26 5.87
N THR A 392 -12.52 11.50 5.93
CA THR A 392 -11.45 11.92 6.85
C THR A 392 -11.97 12.95 7.84
N MET A 393 -11.42 12.94 9.06
CA MET A 393 -11.73 13.91 10.10
C MET A 393 -10.48 14.28 10.88
N ASN A 394 -10.24 15.59 11.04
CA ASN A 394 -9.23 16.08 11.99
C ASN A 394 -9.82 16.13 13.40
N SER A 395 -9.07 15.61 14.37
CA SER A 395 -9.47 15.48 15.77
C SER A 395 -9.55 16.82 16.54
N VAL A 396 -8.69 17.79 16.21
CA VAL A 396 -8.49 19.02 17.03
C VAL A 396 -9.18 20.26 16.45
N ASP A 397 -9.87 20.13 15.32
CA ASP A 397 -10.39 21.29 14.59
C ASP A 397 -11.49 22.01 15.42
N ARG A 398 -11.11 23.08 16.14
CA ARG A 398 -11.97 23.81 17.10
C ARG A 398 -13.11 24.57 16.44
N ALA A 399 -13.04 24.79 15.12
CA ALA A 399 -14.00 25.58 14.35
C ALA A 399 -15.19 24.75 13.81
N VAL A 400 -15.36 23.53 14.31
CA VAL A 400 -16.08 22.49 13.60
C VAL A 400 -17.16 21.82 14.45
N ALA A 401 -18.28 21.45 13.83
CA ALA A 401 -19.37 20.74 14.50
C ALA A 401 -18.91 19.31 14.85
N PRO A 402 -19.13 18.84 16.10
CA PRO A 402 -18.82 17.47 16.45
C PRO A 402 -19.67 16.52 15.61
N LEU A 403 -19.07 15.40 15.17
CA LEU A 403 -19.82 14.36 14.49
C LEU A 403 -20.82 13.74 15.48
N ASP A 404 -22.11 13.77 15.16
CA ASP A 404 -23.13 13.16 16.01
C ASP A 404 -22.85 11.66 16.17
N SER A 405 -22.98 11.15 17.40
CA SER A 405 -22.97 9.73 17.75
C SER A 405 -23.79 8.84 16.80
N ALA A 406 -24.94 9.32 16.31
CA ALA A 406 -25.80 8.58 15.40
C ALA A 406 -25.18 8.43 14.00
N ILE A 407 -24.37 9.39 13.57
CA ILE A 407 -23.57 9.31 12.34
C ILE A 407 -22.34 8.44 12.57
N GLY A 408 -21.62 8.70 13.68
CA GLY A 408 -20.37 8.00 14.00
C GLY A 408 -20.50 6.48 13.98
N ARG A 409 -21.59 5.93 14.54
CA ARG A 409 -21.85 4.47 14.56
C ARG A 409 -22.05 3.82 13.17
N ARG A 410 -22.21 4.61 12.11
CA ARG A 410 -22.43 4.15 10.73
C ARG A 410 -21.13 4.12 9.93
N PHE A 411 -20.03 4.55 10.53
CA PHE A 411 -18.70 4.42 9.98
C PHE A 411 -17.90 3.42 10.80
N GLU A 412 -17.09 2.62 10.11
CA GLU A 412 -15.93 1.98 10.74
C GLU A 412 -14.87 3.04 10.99
N ARG A 413 -14.55 3.30 12.26
CA ARG A 413 -13.58 4.32 12.62
C ARG A 413 -12.19 3.71 12.63
N ILE A 414 -11.29 4.31 11.85
CA ILE A 414 -9.85 4.01 11.86
C ILE A 414 -9.13 5.20 12.47
N ASP A 415 -8.46 4.97 13.58
CA ASP A 415 -7.62 5.98 14.21
C ASP A 415 -6.25 6.05 13.54
N ALA A 416 -5.91 7.25 13.07
CA ALA A 416 -4.69 7.59 12.35
C ALA A 416 -3.84 8.55 13.19
N TYR A 417 -3.24 8.00 14.24
CA TYR A 417 -2.29 8.66 15.14
C TYR A 417 -0.86 8.66 14.57
N ALA A 418 0.09 9.24 15.31
CA ALA A 418 1.50 9.19 14.90
C ALA A 418 2.01 7.74 14.86
N ASP A 419 2.79 7.40 13.84
CA ASP A 419 3.33 6.05 13.64
C ASP A 419 4.86 6.17 13.68
N LEU A 420 5.43 5.87 14.85
CA LEU A 420 6.86 6.02 15.10
C LEU A 420 7.67 4.94 14.39
N ASP A 421 7.14 3.71 14.30
CA ASP A 421 7.77 2.61 13.59
C ASP A 421 7.90 2.95 12.11
N PHE A 422 6.82 3.46 11.50
CA PHE A 422 6.82 3.85 10.09
C PHE A 422 7.78 5.01 9.81
N LEU A 423 7.90 5.98 10.73
CA LEU A 423 8.87 7.06 10.61
C LEU A 423 10.32 6.54 10.76
N ALA A 424 10.57 5.68 11.74
CA ALA A 424 11.89 5.12 12.00
C ALA A 424 12.40 4.28 10.83
N GLU A 425 11.53 3.41 10.28
CA GLU A 425 11.80 2.64 9.07
C GLU A 425 12.13 3.57 7.89
N HIS A 426 11.33 4.62 7.67
CA HIS A 426 11.55 5.56 6.57
C HIS A 426 12.90 6.29 6.67
N LEU A 427 13.27 6.71 7.88
CA LEU A 427 14.52 7.42 8.13
C LEU A 427 15.74 6.49 8.28
N GLY A 428 15.54 5.17 8.21
CA GLY A 428 16.62 4.19 8.30
C GLY A 428 17.23 4.06 9.69
N VAL A 429 16.45 4.28 10.75
CA VAL A 429 16.88 4.20 12.15
C VAL A 429 16.11 3.13 12.92
N SER A 430 16.75 2.51 13.91
CA SER A 430 16.06 1.60 14.83
C SER A 430 15.33 2.39 15.91
N LEU A 431 14.04 2.12 16.12
CA LEU A 431 13.24 2.76 17.16
C LEU A 431 13.79 2.47 18.56
N GLU A 432 14.22 1.24 18.81
CA GLU A 432 14.83 0.83 20.09
C GLU A 432 16.08 1.64 20.40
N VAL A 433 16.90 1.92 19.37
CA VAL A 433 18.09 2.75 19.53
C VAL A 433 17.69 4.21 19.73
N ALA A 434 16.80 4.77 18.91
CA ALA A 434 16.40 6.18 19.05
C ALA A 434 15.77 6.51 20.42
N THR A 435 15.08 5.55 21.03
CA THR A 435 14.39 5.72 22.32
C THR A 435 15.12 5.12 23.53
N ALA A 436 16.29 4.49 23.34
CA ALA A 436 17.07 3.93 24.43
C ALA A 436 17.56 5.01 25.41
N PRO A 437 17.61 4.73 26.73
CA PRO A 437 18.05 5.69 27.74
C PRO A 437 19.57 5.97 27.74
N ASP A 438 20.41 5.06 27.21
CA ASP A 438 21.87 5.04 27.48
C ASP A 438 22.77 5.33 26.26
N ILE A 439 22.35 6.19 25.32
CA ILE A 439 23.19 6.57 24.17
C ILE A 439 23.92 7.87 24.45
N ASP A 440 25.25 7.89 24.27
CA ASP A 440 26.06 9.10 24.37
C ASP A 440 25.59 10.18 23.38
N ALA A 441 25.52 11.44 23.84
CA ALA A 441 25.09 12.59 23.05
C ALA A 441 25.85 12.73 21.70
N GLU A 442 27.11 12.31 21.66
CA GLU A 442 27.96 12.32 20.46
C GLU A 442 27.52 11.33 19.37
N SER A 443 26.67 10.35 19.72
CA SER A 443 26.20 9.31 18.79
C SER A 443 24.87 9.67 18.12
N TRP A 444 24.29 10.83 18.41
CA TRP A 444 23.02 11.24 17.81
C TRP A 444 23.19 11.54 16.32
N THR A 445 22.29 10.98 15.50
CA THR A 445 22.06 11.41 14.12
C THR A 445 20.81 12.29 14.08
N PRO A 446 20.67 13.21 13.10
CA PRO A 446 19.47 14.03 13.00
C PRO A 446 18.19 13.20 12.81
N GLN A 447 18.28 12.02 12.18
CA GLN A 447 17.19 11.07 12.00
C GLN A 447 16.75 10.44 13.32
N ALA A 448 17.69 9.89 14.09
CA ALA A 448 17.39 9.34 15.41
C ALA A 448 16.83 10.43 16.33
N ALA A 449 17.35 11.66 16.17
CA ALA A 449 16.89 12.81 16.92
C ALA A 449 15.43 13.17 16.65
N ALA A 450 15.04 13.16 15.38
CA ALA A 450 13.67 13.43 14.95
C ALA A 450 12.67 12.42 15.54
N VAL A 451 13.01 11.12 15.50
CA VAL A 451 12.16 10.05 16.05
C VAL A 451 12.02 10.19 17.57
N ALA A 452 13.13 10.38 18.28
CA ALA A 452 13.14 10.54 19.73
C ALA A 452 12.36 11.79 20.17
N LEU A 453 12.54 12.91 19.47
CA LEU A 453 11.83 14.15 19.75
C LEU A 453 10.32 14.00 19.54
N LEU A 454 9.88 13.38 18.45
CA LEU A 454 8.46 13.15 18.21
C LEU A 454 7.85 12.25 19.28
N ALA A 455 8.55 11.17 19.68
CA ALA A 455 8.11 10.27 20.73
C ALA A 455 7.92 11.02 22.06
N TYR A 456 8.93 11.78 22.50
CA TYR A 456 8.87 12.60 23.71
C TYR A 456 7.70 13.59 23.68
N LEU A 457 7.60 14.38 22.60
CA LEU A 457 6.56 15.39 22.49
C LEU A 457 5.16 14.77 22.53
N ASN A 458 4.94 13.66 21.84
CA ASN A 458 3.63 13.02 21.79
C ASN A 458 3.27 12.34 23.12
N ASP A 459 4.22 11.77 23.85
CA ASP A 459 3.98 11.23 25.19
C ASP A 459 3.51 12.35 26.15
N GLU A 460 4.26 13.45 26.19
CA GLU A 460 3.96 14.61 27.03
C GLU A 460 2.64 15.30 26.64
N ILE A 461 2.37 15.43 25.33
CA ILE A 461 1.12 16.00 24.83
C ILE A 461 -0.07 15.09 25.18
N THR A 462 0.07 13.78 25.01
CA THR A 462 -0.99 12.81 25.29
C THR A 462 -1.35 12.81 26.76
N GLU A 463 -0.36 12.85 27.65
CA GLU A 463 -0.57 12.92 29.09
C GLU A 463 -1.35 14.18 29.52
N ARG A 464 -1.05 15.34 28.91
CA ARG A 464 -1.56 16.66 29.36
C ARG A 464 -2.81 17.15 28.64
N LEU A 465 -2.92 16.84 27.34
CA LEU A 465 -3.98 17.32 26.44
C LEU A 465 -4.82 16.18 25.86
N GLY A 466 -4.29 14.96 25.81
CA GLY A 466 -4.93 13.80 25.21
C GLY A 466 -4.41 13.47 23.81
N GLN A 467 -4.60 12.23 23.39
CA GLN A 467 -4.06 11.64 22.16
C GLN A 467 -4.46 12.40 20.89
N ASP A 468 -5.65 13.00 20.89
CA ASP A 468 -6.15 13.76 19.76
C ASP A 468 -5.28 14.97 19.41
N TYR A 469 -4.49 15.47 20.36
CA TYR A 469 -3.60 16.62 20.20
C TYR A 469 -2.19 16.26 19.75
N GLU A 470 -1.87 15.00 19.46
CA GLU A 470 -0.54 14.58 19.00
C GLU A 470 -0.03 15.36 17.76
N LEU A 471 1.28 15.36 17.57
CA LEU A 471 1.95 15.78 16.33
C LEU A 471 2.04 14.58 15.38
N GLY A 472 1.70 14.80 14.11
CA GLY A 472 1.84 13.77 13.09
C GLY A 472 3.30 13.55 12.67
N HIS A 473 3.62 12.30 12.32
CA HIS A 473 4.97 11.89 11.92
C HIS A 473 5.44 12.54 10.60
N LEU A 474 4.54 13.04 9.76
CA LEU A 474 4.93 13.66 8.48
C LEU A 474 5.70 14.97 8.63
N TYR A 475 5.62 15.64 9.79
CA TYR A 475 6.47 16.82 10.05
C TYR A 475 7.96 16.48 9.95
N PHE A 476 8.35 15.27 10.35
CA PHE A 476 9.72 14.79 10.39
C PHE A 476 10.09 13.88 9.20
N TRP A 477 9.22 13.77 8.18
CA TRP A 477 9.39 12.81 7.09
C TRP A 477 10.66 13.02 6.26
N LYS A 478 11.13 14.27 6.12
CA LYS A 478 12.23 14.64 5.22
C LYS A 478 13.51 15.06 5.95
N ILE A 479 13.77 14.51 7.13
CA ILE A 479 14.98 14.85 7.90
C ILE A 479 16.19 14.09 7.35
N ALA A 480 17.11 14.82 6.71
CA ALA A 480 18.39 14.27 6.27
C ALA A 480 19.58 14.86 7.04
N THR A 481 19.48 16.12 7.45
CA THR A 481 20.54 16.90 8.09
C THR A 481 20.07 17.56 9.38
N TRP A 482 21.01 18.02 10.21
CA TRP A 482 20.69 18.85 11.37
C TRP A 482 19.98 20.15 10.99
N GLU A 483 20.32 20.74 9.85
CA GLU A 483 19.65 21.95 9.34
C GLU A 483 18.17 21.70 9.02
N ASP A 484 17.83 20.52 8.49
CA ASP A 484 16.43 20.15 8.25
C ASP A 484 15.64 20.08 9.55
N LEU A 485 16.21 19.43 10.57
CA LEU A 485 15.58 19.29 11.87
C LEU A 485 15.41 20.65 12.54
N LYS A 486 16.43 21.50 12.42
CA LYS A 486 16.43 22.90 12.87
C LYS A 486 15.25 23.67 12.30
N ARG A 487 15.09 23.61 10.98
CA ARG A 487 13.99 24.27 10.27
C ARG A 487 12.62 23.72 10.68
N VAL A 488 12.48 22.40 10.77
CA VAL A 488 11.20 21.75 11.16
C VAL A 488 10.79 22.15 12.57
N TRP A 489 11.74 22.20 13.51
CA TRP A 489 11.45 22.68 14.87
C TRP A 489 10.93 24.12 14.86
N ASP A 490 11.69 25.06 14.28
CA ASP A 490 11.39 26.49 14.37
C ASP A 490 10.10 26.88 13.62
N HIS A 491 9.84 26.26 12.47
CA HIS A 491 8.75 26.67 11.58
C HIS A 491 7.50 25.80 11.65
N ASP A 492 7.63 24.52 12.00
CA ASP A 492 6.52 23.59 11.95
C ASP A 492 6.09 23.15 13.36
N ILE A 493 7.02 22.71 14.21
CA ILE A 493 6.70 22.12 15.53
C ILE A 493 6.46 23.18 16.60
N TRP A 494 7.36 24.16 16.74
CA TRP A 494 7.27 25.19 17.77
C TRP A 494 5.95 25.98 17.72
N PRO A 495 5.47 26.48 16.56
CA PRO A 495 4.18 27.15 16.48
C PRO A 495 3.02 26.26 16.95
N GLN A 496 3.03 24.97 16.58
CA GLN A 496 1.97 24.02 16.96
C GLN A 496 1.93 23.79 18.47
N ILE A 497 3.08 23.56 19.10
CA ILE A 497 3.17 23.38 20.55
C ILE A 497 2.71 24.66 21.27
N ARG A 498 3.23 25.82 20.85
CA ARG A 498 2.87 27.11 21.46
C ARG A 498 1.37 27.36 21.40
N ASP A 499 0.73 27.08 20.26
CA ASP A 499 -0.70 27.32 20.08
C ASP A 499 -1.56 26.33 20.89
N ARG A 500 -1.13 25.06 21.02
CA ARG A 500 -1.80 24.04 21.84
C ARG A 500 -1.75 24.37 23.33
N PHE A 501 -0.60 24.83 23.82
CA PHE A 501 -0.39 25.21 25.22
C PHE A 501 -0.59 26.71 25.50
N GLY A 502 -1.18 27.48 24.56
CA GLY A 502 -1.27 28.95 24.66
C GLY A 502 -1.99 29.46 25.91
N ALA A 503 -2.90 28.67 26.50
CA ALA A 503 -3.59 28.98 27.75
C ALA A 503 -2.93 28.35 29.01
N ARG A 504 -1.79 27.67 28.86
CA ARG A 504 -1.13 26.85 29.89
C ARG A 504 0.41 27.05 29.85
N PRO A 505 0.91 28.27 30.13
CA PRO A 505 2.34 28.57 30.04
C PRO A 505 3.20 27.75 31.00
N ASP A 506 2.66 27.34 32.15
CA ASP A 506 3.39 26.51 33.12
C ASP A 506 3.63 25.09 32.57
N GLN A 507 2.59 24.47 31.97
CA GLN A 507 2.74 23.15 31.32
C GLN A 507 3.69 23.22 30.11
N LEU A 508 3.67 24.33 29.37
CA LEU A 508 4.63 24.55 28.28
C LEU A 508 6.06 24.70 28.81
N ALA A 509 6.25 25.36 29.94
CA ALA A 509 7.56 25.50 30.57
C ALA A 509 8.09 24.15 31.06
N ASP A 510 7.23 23.30 31.62
CA ASP A 510 7.56 21.95 32.06
C ASP A 510 7.93 21.05 30.86
N LEU A 511 7.13 21.05 29.79
CA LEU A 511 7.40 20.33 28.53
C LEU A 511 8.79 20.66 27.96
N LEU A 512 9.17 21.94 27.99
CA LEU A 512 10.45 22.41 27.46
C LEU A 512 11.59 22.40 28.50
N ARG A 513 11.32 21.90 29.72
CA ARG A 513 12.27 21.81 30.83
C ARG A 513 12.96 23.15 31.13
N VAL A 514 12.18 24.22 31.12
CA VAL A 514 12.68 25.59 31.29
C VAL A 514 13.33 25.74 32.67
N ASN A 515 14.56 26.29 32.70
CA ASN A 515 15.36 26.48 33.92
C ASN A 515 15.66 25.21 34.73
N ALA A 516 15.69 24.03 34.10
CA ALA A 516 16.08 22.81 34.77
C ALA A 516 17.50 22.92 35.37
N ARG A 517 17.70 22.42 36.61
CA ARG A 517 18.95 22.61 37.37
C ARG A 517 20.18 21.99 36.72
N ASN A 518 19.98 20.92 35.95
CA ASN A 518 21.04 20.18 35.27
C ASN A 518 21.17 20.56 33.80
N ALA A 519 20.47 21.63 33.36
CA ALA A 519 20.50 22.05 31.97
C ALA A 519 21.93 22.39 31.52
N PRO A 520 22.35 21.93 30.33
CA PRO A 520 23.61 22.33 29.72
C PRO A 520 23.76 23.86 29.71
N GLN A 521 25.00 24.36 29.78
CA GLN A 521 25.24 25.81 29.73
C GLN A 521 24.58 26.47 28.51
N ASN A 522 24.55 25.74 27.40
CA ASN A 522 24.02 26.15 26.12
C ASN A 522 22.52 25.84 25.91
N TYR A 523 21.78 25.37 26.92
CA TYR A 523 20.37 25.06 26.77
C TYR A 523 19.54 26.32 26.45
N PRO A 524 18.73 26.31 25.37
CA PRO A 524 18.11 27.51 24.82
C PRO A 524 16.84 27.96 25.56
N PHE A 525 16.17 27.09 26.32
CA PHE A 525 14.91 27.45 26.97
C PHE A 525 15.12 28.01 28.39
N ARG A 526 14.95 29.31 28.56
CA ARG A 526 15.08 30.01 29.86
C ARG A 526 13.96 31.03 30.06
N THR A 527 13.53 31.26 31.31
CA THR A 527 12.56 32.31 31.61
C THR A 527 13.18 33.69 31.41
N ARG A 528 12.47 34.62 30.77
CA ARG A 528 12.92 36.00 30.67
C ARG A 528 12.73 36.70 32.02
N THR A 529 13.82 36.99 32.72
CA THR A 529 13.81 37.88 33.88
C THR A 529 13.57 39.31 33.42
N LEU A 530 12.34 39.78 33.57
CA LEU A 530 11.94 41.11 34.06
C LEU A 530 10.41 41.22 33.93
N THR A 531 9.70 41.17 35.08
CA THR A 531 8.25 41.43 35.29
C THR A 531 7.22 40.29 35.13
N GLY A 532 7.64 39.06 34.81
CA GLY A 532 6.79 37.88 34.91
C GLY A 532 5.79 37.69 33.75
N ARG A 533 5.63 36.43 33.33
CA ARG A 533 4.65 35.90 32.35
C ARG A 533 5.00 35.83 30.85
N ALA A 534 6.24 36.06 30.40
CA ALA A 534 6.59 35.80 29.00
C ALA A 534 7.74 34.79 28.86
N LEU A 535 7.44 33.60 28.32
CA LEU A 535 8.43 32.63 27.82
C LEU A 535 9.12 33.24 26.58
N ALA A 536 10.44 33.43 26.64
CA ALA A 536 11.24 33.61 25.45
C ALA A 536 11.77 32.23 25.05
N VAL A 537 11.30 31.71 23.92
CA VAL A 537 11.96 30.59 23.26
C VAL A 537 12.89 31.20 22.24
N ASP A 538 14.16 31.29 22.59
CA ASP A 538 15.19 31.49 21.56
C ASP A 538 15.14 30.27 20.62
N PRO A 539 15.35 30.45 19.30
CA PRO A 539 15.35 29.34 18.37
C PRO A 539 16.36 28.31 18.88
N LEU A 540 15.90 27.07 19.08
CA LEU A 540 16.68 25.95 19.65
C LEU A 540 17.94 25.63 18.81
N MET A 541 18.03 26.23 17.63
CA MET A 541 18.60 25.66 16.43
C MET A 541 19.61 26.58 15.73
N ARG A 542 19.88 27.78 16.27
CA ARG A 542 20.93 28.70 15.76
C ARG A 542 22.35 28.40 16.27
N ARG A 543 22.53 27.24 16.90
CA ARG A 543 23.81 26.78 17.46
C ARG A 543 24.47 25.72 16.57
N SER A 544 25.66 25.26 16.94
CA SER A 544 26.35 24.18 16.21
C SER A 544 25.51 22.88 16.19
N ASP A 545 25.86 21.93 15.34
CA ASP A 545 25.17 20.64 15.27
C ASP A 545 25.33 19.85 16.58
N GLU A 546 26.51 19.93 17.20
CA GLU A 546 26.81 19.36 18.51
C GLU A 546 25.95 19.97 19.61
N ASP A 547 25.84 21.31 19.68
CA ASP A 547 24.97 21.99 20.63
C ASP A 547 23.49 21.60 20.46
N THR A 548 23.09 21.33 19.22
CA THR A 548 21.72 20.91 18.87
C THR A 548 21.45 19.49 19.38
N ALA A 549 22.38 18.57 19.15
CA ALA A 549 22.32 17.21 19.66
C ALA A 549 22.23 17.19 21.20
N ILE A 550 23.13 17.92 21.88
CA ILE A 550 23.14 18.04 23.35
C ILE A 550 21.82 18.61 23.88
N THR A 551 21.28 19.61 23.19
CA THR A 551 20.02 20.23 23.60
C THR A 551 18.84 19.27 23.46
N LEU A 552 18.76 18.52 22.37
CA LEU A 552 17.69 17.55 22.14
C LEU A 552 17.78 16.35 23.09
N ASP A 553 19.00 15.87 23.37
CA ASP A 553 19.23 14.80 24.34
C ASP A 553 18.73 15.22 25.74
N PHE A 554 19.10 16.42 26.20
CA PHE A 554 18.60 16.98 27.47
C PHE A 554 17.08 17.22 27.48
N LEU A 555 16.51 17.68 26.36
CA LEU A 555 15.07 17.90 26.26
C LEU A 555 14.30 16.58 26.38
N VAL A 556 14.75 15.54 25.69
CA VAL A 556 14.07 14.25 25.62
C VAL A 556 14.28 13.42 26.88
N ARG A 557 15.51 13.38 27.43
CA ARG A 557 15.88 12.35 28.41
C ARG A 557 15.94 12.83 29.84
N GLY A 558 16.80 13.78 30.19
CA GLY A 558 17.05 14.11 31.62
C GLY A 558 17.97 15.28 31.77
#